data_AF-A0A2D6X0Q5-F1
#
_entry.id   AF-A0A2D6X0Q5-F1
#
_cell.length_a   1.000
_cell.length_b   1.000
_cell.length_c   1.000
_cell.angle_alpha   90.00
_cell.angle_beta   90.00
_cell.angle_gamma   90.00
#
_symmetry.space_group_name_H-M   'P 1'
#
loop_
_entity.id
_entity.type
_entity.pdbx_description
1 polymer ?
#
loop_
_entity_poly.entity_id
_entity_poly.type
_entity_poly.pdbx_seq_one_letter_code
_entity_poly.pdbx_strand_id
1 'polypeptide(L)'
;MADKQCEGCGVSFPTTEEYWHRDRQQPDGYRKTCKMCRAEEKKEKENELIDARIVAIEKEGFNLLANLTKGGSDIPHMAETFQRLIEVFGGPGGFAQHFMASFLSTSLGSATRQKMLDTVLRLNIKVSESGAAQKSLEEITDEDLDREIEETAKRLILLAPKRLVDGKEKEKAPAGSDSDS
;
A
#
# COMPACT_ATOMS: atom_id res chain seq x y z
N MET A 1 9.38 45.90 22.24
CA MET A 1 8.84 44.76 21.49
C MET A 1 8.02 43.95 22.47
N ALA A 2 6.87 43.41 22.07
CA ALA A 2 6.05 42.60 22.96
C ALA A 2 6.64 41.18 23.01
N ASP A 3 7.04 40.74 24.19
CA ASP A 3 7.49 39.36 24.42
C ASP A 3 6.31 38.53 24.92
N LYS A 4 6.23 37.28 24.47
CA LYS A 4 5.20 36.32 24.85
C LYS A 4 5.85 35.10 25.44
N GLN A 5 5.30 34.57 26.53
CA GLN A 5 5.78 33.34 27.18
C GLN A 5 5.09 32.12 26.58
N CYS A 6 5.85 31.08 26.23
CA CYS A 6 5.30 29.83 25.71
C CYS A 6 4.68 28.99 26.83
N GLU A 7 3.42 28.56 26.67
CA GLU A 7 2.77 27.65 27.64
C GLU A 7 3.42 26.26 27.70
N GLY A 8 4.15 25.85 26.65
CA GLY A 8 4.83 24.54 26.60
C GLY A 8 6.18 24.51 27.31
N CYS A 9 7.11 25.39 26.93
CA CYS A 9 8.47 25.40 27.49
C CYS A 9 8.71 26.48 28.55
N GLY A 10 7.76 27.39 28.78
CA GLY A 10 7.90 28.50 29.75
C GLY A 10 8.88 29.60 29.34
N VAL A 11 9.54 29.49 28.18
CA VAL A 11 10.49 30.49 27.68
C VAL A 11 9.76 31.64 27.00
N SER A 12 10.22 32.87 27.24
CA SER A 12 9.71 34.08 26.59
C SER A 12 10.44 34.32 25.27
N PHE A 13 9.67 34.48 24.19
CA PHE A 13 10.18 34.80 22.85
C PHE A 13 9.53 36.09 22.32
N PRO A 14 10.21 36.81 21.41
CA PRO A 14 9.59 37.91 20.69
C PRO A 14 8.32 37.44 19.98
N THR A 15 7.26 38.25 19.99
CA THR A 15 5.97 37.95 19.33
C THR A 15 6.08 38.13 17.81
N THR A 16 6.92 37.32 17.16
CA THR A 16 7.18 37.31 15.72
C THR A 16 6.76 35.99 15.09
N GLU A 17 6.51 36.03 13.78
CA GLU A 17 6.19 34.83 13.00
C GLU A 17 7.32 33.80 12.96
N GLU A 18 8.52 34.12 13.42
CA GLU A 18 9.63 33.17 13.51
C GLU A 18 9.38 32.10 14.58
N TYR A 19 8.98 32.52 15.78
CA TYR A 19 8.81 31.64 16.96
C TYR A 19 7.37 31.14 17.17
N TRP A 20 6.39 31.79 16.55
CA TRP A 20 4.97 31.55 16.78
C TRP A 20 4.21 31.25 15.49
N HIS A 21 3.20 30.37 15.57
CA HIS A 21 2.24 30.20 14.48
C HIS A 21 1.12 31.23 14.59
N ARG A 22 0.71 31.80 13.45
CA ARG A 22 -0.46 32.69 13.39
C ARG A 22 -1.73 31.94 13.77
N ASP A 23 -2.57 32.60 14.57
CA ASP A 23 -3.89 32.12 14.96
C ASP A 23 -4.88 33.28 14.97
N ARG A 24 -5.88 33.22 14.08
CA ARG A 24 -6.88 34.28 13.93
C ARG A 24 -7.86 34.37 15.10
N GLN A 25 -7.91 33.34 15.95
CA GLN A 25 -8.82 33.29 17.09
C GLN A 25 -8.24 33.98 18.33
N GLN A 26 -6.93 34.18 18.39
CA GLN A 26 -6.28 34.81 19.54
C GLN A 26 -6.22 36.34 19.35
N PRO A 27 -6.40 37.13 20.42
CA PRO A 27 -6.43 38.60 20.34
C PRO A 27 -5.09 39.19 19.86
N ASP A 28 -3.98 38.49 20.08
CA ASP A 28 -2.64 38.88 19.61
C ASP A 28 -2.28 38.28 18.24
N GLY A 29 -3.16 37.46 17.65
CA GLY A 29 -2.94 36.84 16.35
C GLY A 29 -1.96 35.66 16.35
N TYR A 30 -1.51 35.18 17.53
CA TYR A 30 -0.52 34.10 17.64
C TYR A 30 -0.93 33.03 18.64
N ARG A 31 -0.54 31.78 18.38
CA ARG A 31 -0.78 30.66 19.32
C ARG A 31 -0.06 30.84 20.66
N LYS A 32 -0.53 30.11 21.67
CA LYS A 32 0.02 30.09 23.03
C LYS A 32 1.27 29.23 23.19
N THR A 33 1.50 28.30 22.25
CA THR A 33 2.69 27.45 22.18
C THR A 33 3.60 27.88 21.05
N CYS A 34 4.92 27.85 21.29
CA CYS A 34 5.92 28.15 20.27
C CYS A 34 6.02 27.03 19.24
N LYS A 35 6.61 27.33 18.09
CA LYS A 35 6.77 26.35 16.99
C LYS A 35 7.58 25.12 17.41
N MET A 36 8.58 25.28 18.28
CA MET A 36 9.42 24.18 18.74
C MET A 36 8.61 23.16 19.56
N CYS A 37 7.89 23.62 20.60
CA CYS A 37 7.04 22.75 21.40
C CYS A 37 5.99 22.04 20.54
N ARG A 38 5.41 22.72 19.55
CA ARG A 38 4.44 22.09 18.64
C ARG A 38 5.07 21.04 17.73
N ALA A 39 6.29 21.28 17.26
CA ALA A 39 7.03 20.29 16.46
C ALA A 39 7.37 19.05 17.30
N GLU A 40 7.74 19.25 18.56
CA GLU A 40 8.00 18.18 19.52
C GLU A 40 6.73 17.37 19.83
N GLU A 41 5.61 18.04 20.16
CA GLU A 41 4.31 17.39 20.39
C GLU A 41 3.86 16.57 19.16
N LYS A 42 4.07 17.11 17.95
CA LYS A 42 3.76 16.40 16.71
C LYS A 42 4.62 15.14 16.57
N LYS A 43 5.93 15.24 16.84
CA LYS A 43 6.86 14.12 16.79
C LYS A 43 6.53 13.06 17.84
N GLU A 44 6.16 13.48 19.04
CA GLU A 44 5.73 12.58 20.12
C GLU A 44 4.49 11.80 19.71
N LYS A 45 3.46 12.47 19.17
CA LYS A 45 2.27 11.79 18.62
C LYS A 45 2.59 10.83 17.48
N GLU A 46 3.52 11.21 16.58
CA GLU A 46 3.98 10.30 15.53
C GLU A 46 4.68 9.07 16.10
N ASN A 47 5.52 9.24 17.13
CA ASN A 47 6.18 8.13 17.83
C ASN A 47 5.16 7.24 18.56
N GLU A 48 4.20 7.81 19.27
CA GLU A 48 3.13 7.06 19.95
C GLU A 48 2.34 6.19 18.97
N LEU A 49 2.04 6.71 17.77
CA LEU A 49 1.36 5.94 16.72
C LEU A 49 2.23 4.80 16.18
N ILE A 50 3.54 5.02 16.04
CA ILE A 50 4.50 3.99 15.62
C ILE A 50 4.59 2.90 16.70
N ASP A 51 4.71 3.28 17.97
CA ASP A 51 4.79 2.35 19.10
C ASP A 51 3.51 1.51 19.23
N ALA A 52 2.34 2.14 19.13
CA ALA A 52 1.07 1.43 19.11
C ALA A 52 0.99 0.41 17.96
N ARG A 53 1.53 0.76 16.78
CA ARG A 53 1.58 -0.16 15.64
C ARG A 53 2.55 -1.32 15.87
N ILE A 54 3.71 -1.08 16.49
CA ILE A 54 4.67 -2.12 16.85
C ILE A 54 4.02 -3.12 17.80
N VAL A 55 3.37 -2.64 18.87
CA VAL A 55 2.68 -3.50 19.84
C VAL A 55 1.59 -4.35 19.17
N ALA A 56 0.85 -3.79 18.21
CA ALA A 56 -0.14 -4.55 17.44
C ALA A 56 0.51 -5.67 16.61
N ILE A 57 1.61 -5.37 15.90
CA ILE A 57 2.36 -6.35 15.11
C ILE A 57 2.94 -7.45 16.00
N GLU A 58 3.50 -7.09 17.16
CA GLU A 58 4.04 -8.06 18.11
C GLU A 58 2.95 -9.01 18.62
N LYS A 59 1.77 -8.47 18.97
CA LYS A 59 0.63 -9.28 19.41
C LYS A 59 0.16 -10.24 18.32
N GLU A 60 0.06 -9.78 17.08
CA GLU A 60 -0.27 -10.62 15.92
C GLU A 60 0.80 -11.71 15.70
N GLY A 61 2.08 -11.34 15.81
CA GLY A 61 3.21 -12.27 15.72
C GLY A 61 3.16 -13.36 16.79
N PHE A 62 2.87 -13.01 18.04
CA PHE A 62 2.70 -13.99 19.12
C PHE A 62 1.53 -14.93 18.87
N ASN A 63 0.39 -14.41 18.37
CA ASN A 63 -0.75 -15.24 18.00
C ASN A 63 -0.42 -16.21 16.87
N LEU A 64 0.34 -15.75 15.86
CA LEU A 64 0.80 -16.60 14.76
C LEU A 64 1.71 -17.72 15.29
N LEU A 65 2.71 -17.40 16.12
CA LEU A 65 3.60 -18.39 16.74
C LEU A 65 2.84 -19.40 17.60
N ALA A 66 1.82 -18.94 18.35
CA ALA A 66 0.97 -19.83 19.16
C ALA A 66 0.13 -20.79 18.30
N ASN A 67 -0.21 -20.42 17.06
CA ASN A 67 -0.91 -21.30 16.13
C ASN A 67 0.03 -22.30 15.44
N LEU A 68 1.29 -21.91 15.19
CA LEU A 68 2.29 -22.79 14.57
C LEU A 68 2.69 -23.98 15.44
N THR A 69 2.58 -23.85 16.76
CA THR A 69 2.88 -24.97 17.69
C THR A 69 1.80 -26.05 17.71
N LYS A 70 0.63 -25.82 17.10
CA LYS A 70 -0.46 -26.80 17.00
C LYS A 70 -0.43 -27.49 15.63
N GLY A 71 0.54 -28.37 15.42
CA GLY A 71 0.62 -29.18 14.20
C GLY A 71 1.48 -30.43 14.41
N GLY A 72 0.92 -31.59 14.09
CA GLY A 72 1.60 -32.88 14.16
C GLY A 72 0.74 -33.96 13.53
N SER A 73 0.88 -34.16 12.22
CA SER A 73 0.70 -35.49 11.64
C SER A 73 1.95 -36.32 12.02
N ASP A 74 1.78 -37.60 12.37
CA ASP A 74 2.91 -38.45 12.82
C ASP A 74 3.99 -38.64 11.73
N ILE A 75 3.69 -38.29 10.47
CA ILE A 75 4.63 -38.30 9.35
C ILE A 75 4.39 -37.05 8.48
N PRO A 76 5.26 -36.02 8.55
CA PRO A 76 5.07 -34.80 7.76
C PRO A 76 5.32 -35.09 6.28
N HIS A 77 4.27 -34.97 5.45
CA HIS A 77 4.45 -34.94 3.99
C HIS A 77 5.07 -33.60 3.58
N MET A 78 6.03 -33.62 2.65
CA MET A 78 6.75 -32.42 2.19
C MET A 78 5.83 -31.28 1.74
N ALA A 79 4.66 -31.61 1.17
CA ALA A 79 3.65 -30.64 0.78
C ALA A 79 3.02 -29.92 1.99
N GLU A 80 2.78 -30.62 3.09
CA GLU A 80 2.25 -30.03 4.32
C GLU A 80 3.28 -29.07 4.93
N THR A 81 4.54 -29.48 5.04
CA THR A 81 5.63 -28.61 5.54
C THR A 81 5.77 -27.35 4.69
N PHE A 82 5.70 -27.48 3.36
CA PHE A 82 5.78 -26.35 2.46
C PHE A 82 4.57 -25.42 2.62
N GLN A 83 3.36 -25.98 2.70
CA GLN A 83 2.15 -25.19 2.92
C GLN A 83 2.23 -24.39 4.23
N ARG A 84 2.65 -25.02 5.33
CA ARG A 84 2.84 -24.35 6.62
C ARG A 84 3.88 -23.23 6.53
N LEU A 85 5.01 -23.48 5.86
CA LEU A 85 6.02 -22.45 5.64
C LEU A 85 5.44 -21.24 4.90
N ILE A 86 4.70 -21.49 3.82
CA ILE A 86 4.08 -20.43 3.02
C ILE A 86 2.98 -19.68 3.80
N GLU A 87 2.21 -20.38 4.65
CA GLU A 87 1.25 -19.76 5.58
C GLU A 87 1.91 -18.76 6.53
N VAL A 88 3.10 -19.07 7.06
CA VAL A 88 3.88 -18.14 7.91
C VAL A 88 4.20 -16.83 7.20
N PHE A 89 4.44 -16.89 5.89
CA PHE A 89 4.69 -15.71 5.08
C PHE A 89 3.41 -14.97 4.66
N GLY A 90 2.23 -15.37 5.14
CA GLY A 90 0.96 -14.79 4.70
C GLY A 90 0.49 -15.33 3.34
N GLY A 91 0.86 -16.57 3.02
CA GLY A 91 0.55 -17.22 1.74
C GLY A 91 1.56 -16.91 0.64
N PRO A 92 1.29 -17.35 -0.61
CA PRO A 92 2.21 -17.17 -1.73
C PRO A 92 2.52 -15.70 -2.03
N GLY A 93 1.53 -14.82 -1.88
CA GLY A 93 1.69 -13.39 -2.10
C GLY A 93 2.63 -12.74 -1.10
N GLY A 94 2.49 -13.04 0.20
CA GLY A 94 3.39 -12.51 1.22
C GLY A 94 4.79 -13.13 1.15
N PHE A 95 4.92 -14.40 0.76
CA PHE A 95 6.22 -14.98 0.42
C PHE A 95 6.91 -14.22 -0.73
N ALA A 96 6.18 -13.91 -1.82
CA ALA A 96 6.72 -13.14 -2.93
C ALA A 96 7.14 -11.72 -2.52
N GLN A 97 6.35 -11.06 -1.67
CA GLN A 97 6.71 -9.75 -1.12
C GLN A 97 7.98 -9.82 -0.27
N HIS A 98 8.08 -10.81 0.63
CA HIS A 98 9.27 -11.01 1.45
C HIS A 98 10.50 -11.31 0.59
N PHE A 99 10.34 -12.22 -0.38
CA PHE A 99 11.41 -12.55 -1.33
C PHE A 99 11.89 -11.33 -2.11
N MET A 100 10.97 -10.48 -2.58
CA MET A 100 11.33 -9.22 -3.26
C MET A 100 12.01 -8.23 -2.31
N ALA A 101 11.53 -8.09 -1.08
CA ALA A 101 12.14 -7.23 -0.08
C ALA A 101 13.59 -7.66 0.23
N SER A 102 13.81 -8.97 0.42
CA SER A 102 15.16 -9.54 0.57
C SER A 102 16.03 -9.29 -0.67
N PHE A 103 15.47 -9.41 -1.88
CA PHE A 103 16.21 -9.16 -3.11
C PHE A 103 16.66 -7.69 -3.20
N LEU A 104 15.78 -6.75 -2.85
CA LEU A 104 16.08 -5.32 -2.87
C LEU A 104 17.06 -4.90 -1.77
N SER A 105 17.03 -5.56 -0.61
CA SER A 105 17.96 -5.27 0.49
C SER A 105 19.37 -5.83 0.26
N THR A 106 19.52 -6.88 -0.57
CA THR A 106 20.84 -7.41 -0.93
C THR A 106 21.60 -6.47 -1.89
N SER A 107 22.91 -6.36 -1.67
CA SER A 107 23.78 -5.54 -2.51
C SER A 107 23.78 -6.01 -3.98
N LEU A 108 23.89 -5.04 -4.88
CA LEU A 108 23.95 -5.28 -6.33
C LEU A 108 25.18 -6.13 -6.67
N GLY A 109 24.98 -7.16 -7.51
CA GLY A 109 26.05 -8.07 -7.92
C GLY A 109 26.46 -9.12 -6.88
N SER A 110 25.83 -9.15 -5.69
CA SER A 110 26.15 -10.18 -4.69
C SER A 110 25.76 -11.58 -5.17
N ALA A 111 26.53 -12.59 -4.75
CA ALA A 111 26.23 -13.99 -5.03
C ALA A 111 24.86 -14.41 -4.47
N THR A 112 24.45 -13.87 -3.33
CA THR A 112 23.12 -14.10 -2.75
C THR A 112 22.01 -13.66 -3.70
N ARG A 113 22.14 -12.46 -4.27
CA ARG A 113 21.17 -11.91 -5.22
C ARG A 113 21.06 -12.76 -6.49
N GLN A 114 22.19 -13.26 -6.99
CA GLN A 114 22.22 -14.20 -8.12
C GLN A 114 21.52 -15.53 -7.77
N LYS A 115 21.77 -16.10 -6.58
CA LYS A 115 21.10 -17.32 -6.12
C LYS A 115 19.58 -17.15 -6.01
N MET A 116 19.12 -15.96 -5.59
CA MET A 116 17.68 -15.66 -5.56
C MET A 116 17.08 -15.68 -6.97
N LEU A 117 17.71 -15.02 -7.94
CA LEU A 117 17.24 -15.04 -9.33
C LEU A 117 17.25 -16.45 -9.92
N ASP A 118 18.31 -17.22 -9.69
CA ASP A 118 18.39 -18.62 -10.10
C ASP A 118 17.28 -19.47 -9.47
N THR A 119 16.95 -19.23 -8.20
CA THR A 119 15.84 -19.92 -7.53
C THR A 119 14.50 -19.64 -8.22
N VAL A 120 14.23 -18.38 -8.59
CA VAL A 120 12.99 -18.01 -9.32
C VAL A 120 12.96 -18.65 -10.71
N LEU A 121 14.08 -18.65 -11.42
CA LEU A 121 14.19 -19.28 -12.74
C LEU A 121 13.92 -20.79 -12.65
N ARG A 122 14.55 -21.48 -11.70
CA ARG A 122 14.32 -22.92 -11.46
C ARG A 122 12.87 -23.21 -11.09
N LEU A 123 12.24 -22.34 -10.30
CA LEU A 123 10.84 -22.48 -9.95
C LEU A 123 9.95 -22.35 -11.20
N ASN A 124 10.20 -21.36 -12.05
CA ASN A 124 9.47 -21.20 -13.33
C ASN A 124 9.64 -22.42 -14.25
N ILE A 125 10.87 -22.95 -14.38
CA ILE A 125 11.14 -24.16 -15.17
C ILE A 125 10.32 -25.33 -14.61
N LYS A 126 10.39 -25.59 -13.30
CA LYS A 126 9.66 -26.71 -12.67
C LYS A 126 8.13 -26.58 -12.79
N VAL A 127 7.60 -25.37 -12.65
CA VAL A 127 6.16 -25.11 -12.81
C VAL A 127 5.71 -25.34 -14.25
N SER A 128 6.59 -25.04 -15.21
CA SER A 128 6.34 -25.30 -16.63
C SER A 128 6.41 -26.80 -16.95
N GLU A 129 7.41 -27.51 -16.39
CA GLU A 129 7.59 -28.95 -16.54
C GLU A 129 6.48 -29.78 -15.88
N SER A 130 5.96 -29.33 -14.73
CA SER A 130 4.89 -30.03 -14.02
C SER A 130 3.52 -29.89 -14.69
N GLY A 131 3.40 -29.08 -15.74
CA GLY A 131 2.13 -28.76 -16.39
C GLY A 131 1.18 -27.93 -15.52
N ALA A 132 1.53 -27.63 -14.27
CA ALA A 132 0.68 -26.86 -13.35
C ALA A 132 0.46 -25.40 -13.79
N ALA A 133 1.32 -24.88 -14.68
CA ALA A 133 1.19 -23.54 -15.26
C ALA A 133 0.15 -23.45 -16.38
N GLN A 134 -0.26 -24.56 -16.98
CA GLN A 134 -1.30 -24.60 -18.00
C GLN A 134 -2.44 -25.45 -17.44
N LYS A 135 -3.54 -24.82 -16.99
CA LYS A 135 -4.83 -25.47 -17.26
C LYS A 135 -4.80 -25.71 -18.76
N SER A 136 -4.84 -26.97 -19.19
CA SER A 136 -4.83 -27.22 -20.63
C SER A 136 -6.02 -26.43 -21.22
N LEU A 137 -5.87 -25.87 -22.42
CA LEU A 137 -6.98 -25.17 -23.09
C LEU A 137 -8.22 -26.08 -23.23
N GLU A 138 -8.04 -27.39 -23.12
CA GLU A 138 -9.08 -28.42 -23.16
C GLU A 138 -9.75 -28.65 -21.79
N GLU A 139 -9.12 -28.23 -20.68
CA GLU A 139 -9.63 -28.33 -19.31
C GLU A 139 -10.27 -27.03 -18.81
N ILE A 140 -10.15 -25.94 -19.55
CA ILE A 140 -10.95 -24.72 -19.32
C ILE A 140 -12.35 -25.00 -19.86
N THR A 141 -13.32 -25.09 -18.96
CA THR A 141 -14.72 -25.13 -19.36
C THR A 141 -15.09 -23.80 -20.00
N ASP A 142 -16.02 -23.83 -20.96
CA ASP A 142 -16.55 -22.62 -21.59
C ASP A 142 -17.08 -21.63 -20.54
N GLU A 143 -17.64 -22.13 -19.43
CA GLU A 143 -18.11 -21.33 -18.28
C GLU A 143 -16.98 -20.60 -17.54
N ASP A 144 -15.84 -21.25 -17.33
CA ASP A 144 -14.65 -20.63 -16.72
C ASP A 144 -14.08 -19.54 -17.63
N LEU A 145 -14.09 -19.79 -18.96
CA LEU A 145 -13.60 -18.85 -19.97
C LEU A 145 -14.48 -17.59 -20.05
N ASP A 146 -15.80 -17.78 -20.07
CA ASP A 146 -16.77 -16.67 -20.09
C ASP A 146 -16.62 -15.78 -18.84
N ARG A 147 -16.43 -16.40 -17.66
CA ARG A 147 -16.20 -15.67 -16.40
C ARG A 147 -14.91 -14.85 -16.47
N GLU A 148 -13.83 -15.42 -17.01
CA GLU A 148 -12.53 -14.74 -17.10
C GLU A 148 -12.55 -13.59 -18.12
N ILE A 149 -13.28 -13.75 -19.23
CA ILE A 149 -13.54 -12.70 -20.21
C ILE A 149 -14.34 -11.56 -19.55
N GLU A 150 -15.39 -11.88 -18.79
CA GLU A 150 -16.22 -10.88 -18.13
C GLU A 150 -15.45 -10.09 -17.05
N GLU A 151 -14.62 -10.75 -16.25
CA GLU A 151 -13.73 -10.10 -15.29
C GLU A 151 -12.70 -9.19 -15.95
N THR A 152 -12.14 -9.63 -17.08
CA THR A 152 -11.17 -8.86 -17.84
C THR A 152 -11.83 -7.62 -18.46
N ALA A 153 -13.03 -7.77 -19.02
CA ALA A 153 -13.82 -6.65 -19.54
C ALA A 153 -14.14 -5.63 -18.43
N LYS A 154 -14.56 -6.08 -17.24
CA LYS A 154 -14.81 -5.21 -16.09
C LYS A 154 -13.56 -4.45 -15.65
N ARG A 155 -12.39 -5.11 -15.59
CA ARG A 155 -11.11 -4.46 -15.28
C ARG A 155 -10.74 -3.40 -16.31
N LEU A 156 -10.93 -3.67 -17.60
CA LEU A 156 -10.66 -2.71 -18.67
C LEU A 156 -11.59 -1.51 -18.63
N ILE A 157 -12.88 -1.72 -18.30
CA ILE A 157 -13.85 -0.62 -18.13
C ILE A 157 -13.48 0.25 -16.93
N LEU A 158 -13.04 -0.34 -15.81
CA LEU A 158 -12.60 0.41 -14.62
C LEU A 158 -11.32 1.21 -14.86
N LEU A 159 -10.42 0.70 -15.70
CA LEU A 159 -9.16 1.36 -16.07
C LEU A 159 -9.33 2.35 -17.23
N ALA A 160 -10.46 2.31 -17.95
CA ALA A 160 -10.73 3.22 -19.04
C ALA A 160 -10.88 4.66 -18.50
N PRO A 161 -10.06 5.62 -18.97
CA PRO A 161 -10.20 7.01 -18.54
C PRO A 161 -11.57 7.56 -18.97
N LYS A 162 -12.28 8.23 -18.06
CA LYS A 162 -13.61 8.87 -18.20
C LYS A 162 -13.79 9.85 -19.40
N ARG A 163 -12.84 9.98 -20.31
CA ARG A 163 -12.78 11.06 -21.31
C ARG A 163 -13.65 10.89 -22.55
N LEU A 164 -14.42 9.80 -22.71
CA LEU A 164 -15.15 9.54 -23.97
C LEU A 164 -16.68 9.68 -23.90
N VAL A 165 -17.28 10.03 -22.75
CA VAL A 165 -18.76 10.02 -22.64
C VAL A 165 -19.42 11.41 -22.67
N ASP A 166 -18.69 12.51 -22.41
CA ASP A 166 -19.29 13.86 -22.37
C ASP A 166 -19.31 14.61 -23.72
N GLY A 167 -19.14 13.88 -24.83
CA GLY A 167 -18.98 14.44 -26.17
C GLY A 167 -20.24 14.44 -27.03
N LYS A 168 -21.41 14.88 -26.55
CA LYS A 168 -22.57 15.19 -27.41
C LYS A 168 -23.60 16.03 -26.68
N GLU A 169 -23.63 17.34 -26.98
CA GLU A 169 -24.84 18.16 -27.19
C GLU A 169 -24.45 19.63 -27.27
N LYS A 170 -24.34 20.15 -28.51
CA LYS A 170 -24.68 21.51 -28.93
C LYS A 170 -24.33 21.66 -30.40
N GLU A 171 -25.19 21.11 -31.27
CA GLU A 171 -25.24 21.57 -32.65
C GLU A 171 -26.39 22.57 -32.78
N LYS A 172 -25.98 23.78 -33.18
CA LYS A 172 -26.72 25.05 -33.22
C LYS A 172 -27.78 25.00 -34.32
N ALA A 173 -28.99 25.44 -34.01
CA ALA A 173 -30.00 25.78 -35.01
C ALA A 173 -29.53 26.96 -35.88
N PRO A 174 -29.67 26.92 -37.22
CA PRO A 174 -29.39 28.08 -38.07
C PRO A 174 -30.54 29.09 -38.01
N ALA A 175 -30.18 30.35 -37.75
CA ALA A 175 -31.06 31.51 -37.81
C ALA A 175 -31.50 31.76 -39.26
N GLY A 176 -32.81 31.88 -39.46
CA GLY A 176 -33.41 32.32 -40.72
C GLY A 176 -33.01 33.75 -41.03
N SER A 177 -32.54 33.96 -42.25
CA SER A 177 -32.36 35.28 -42.85
C SER A 177 -33.69 35.72 -43.47
N ASP A 178 -34.21 36.84 -42.98
CA ASP A 178 -35.35 37.56 -43.54
C ASP A 178 -35.09 38.01 -44.98
N SER A 179 -36.09 37.80 -45.83
CA SER A 179 -36.20 38.29 -47.20
C SER A 179 -37.21 39.43 -47.29
N ASP A 180 -36.79 40.49 -47.98
CA ASP A 180 -37.56 41.39 -48.84
C ASP A 180 -38.72 42.23 -48.27
N SER A 181 -38.50 43.55 -48.21
CA SER A 181 -39.08 44.56 -49.14
C SER A 181 -39.13 45.95 -48.52
#